data_AF-A0A843BFU1-F1
#
_entry.id   AF-A0A843BFU1-F1
#
_cell.length_a   1.000
_cell.length_b   1.000
_cell.length_c   1.000
_cell.angle_alpha   90.00
_cell.angle_beta   90.00
_cell.angle_gamma   90.00
#
_symmetry.space_group_name_H-M   'P 1'
#
loop_
_entity.id
_entity.type
_entity.pdbx_description
1 polymer ?
#
loop_
_entity_poly.entity_id
_entity_poly.type
_entity_poly.pdbx_seq_one_letter_code
_entity_poly.pdbx_strand_id
1 'polypeptide(L)'
;MLVDKRILAGGGALLVAGMVISAILGSTMPTGHPNMTDEEVLELMMQQQQNDDMGILAGMLVGVGFLLILVSFGARRRRRGGTKAEVKKPAGD
;
A
#
# COMPACT_ATOMS: atom_id res chain seq x y z
N MET A 1 0.58 -22.25 10.94
CA MET A 1 0.19 -20.90 10.45
C MET A 1 0.78 -20.71 9.05
N LEU A 2 -0.03 -20.59 8.00
CA LEU A 2 0.43 -20.43 6.61
C LEU A 2 0.55 -18.93 6.30
N VAL A 3 1.62 -18.29 6.76
CA VAL A 3 1.92 -16.88 6.46
C VAL A 3 3.37 -16.76 6.03
N ASP A 4 3.63 -16.07 4.92
CA ASP A 4 5.00 -15.66 4.59
C ASP A 4 5.41 -14.50 5.50
N LYS A 5 6.20 -14.81 6.53
CA LYS A 5 6.64 -13.84 7.54
C LYS A 5 7.49 -12.70 6.96
N ARG A 6 8.19 -12.92 5.84
CA ARG A 6 9.03 -11.88 5.22
C ARG A 6 8.17 -10.86 4.49
N ILE A 7 7.22 -11.34 3.68
CA ILE A 7 6.28 -10.48 2.96
C ILE A 7 5.37 -9.75 3.96
N LEU A 8 4.95 -10.44 5.03
CA LEU A 8 4.12 -9.86 6.08
C LEU A 8 4.87 -8.72 6.80
N ALA A 9 6.13 -8.94 7.16
CA ALA A 9 6.95 -7.91 7.81
C ALA A 9 7.17 -6.71 6.88
N GLY A 10 7.45 -6.94 5.59
CA GLY A 10 7.59 -5.87 4.60
C GLY A 10 6.31 -5.07 4.39
N GLY A 11 5.17 -5.75 4.22
CA GLY A 11 3.87 -5.09 4.08
C GLY A 11 3.46 -4.33 5.34
N GLY A 12 3.73 -4.89 6.52
CA GLY A 12 3.52 -4.24 7.81
C GLY A 12 4.36 -2.97 7.98
N ALA A 13 5.65 -3.03 7.63
CA ALA A 13 6.53 -1.86 7.69
C ALA A 13 6.06 -0.74 6.74
N LEU A 14 5.66 -1.10 5.52
CA LEU A 14 5.11 -0.15 4.54
C LEU A 14 3.80 0.48 5.01
N LEU A 15 2.92 -0.30 5.65
CA LEU A 15 1.65 0.20 6.17
C LEU A 15 1.87 1.18 7.33
N VAL A 16 2.77 0.87 8.26
CA VAL A 16 3.13 1.77 9.36
C VAL A 16 3.79 3.04 8.84
N ALA A 17 4.76 2.93 7.94
CA ALA A 17 5.43 4.09 7.36
C ALA A 17 4.44 4.99 6.62
N GLY A 18 3.56 4.41 5.79
CA GLY A 18 2.52 5.14 5.09
C GLY A 18 1.57 5.87 6.04
N MET A 19 1.11 5.22 7.12
CA MET A 19 0.28 5.86 8.15
C MET A 19 0.98 7.03 8.85
N VAL A 20 2.26 6.87 9.22
CA VAL A 20 3.04 7.93 9.86
C VAL A 20 3.20 9.13 8.92
N ILE A 21 3.53 8.89 7.65
CA ILE A 21 3.65 9.96 6.64
C ILE A 21 2.30 10.66 6.47
N SER A 22 1.20 9.92 6.28
CA SER A 22 -0.14 10.51 6.16
C SER A 22 -0.53 11.36 7.38
N ALA A 23 -0.19 10.93 8.59
CA ALA A 23 -0.46 11.69 9.81
C ALA A 23 0.32 13.02 9.86
N ILE A 24 1.59 13.00 9.45
CA ILE A 24 2.43 14.21 9.41
C ILE A 24 1.88 15.19 8.37
N LEU A 25 1.63 14.73 7.14
CA LEU A 25 1.09 15.57 6.06
C LEU A 25 -0.26 16.21 6.42
N GLY A 26 -1.15 15.46 7.08
CA GLY A 26 -2.42 16.00 7.55
C GLY A 26 -2.27 17.09 8.61
N SER A 27 -1.19 17.05 9.41
CA SER A 27 -0.90 18.08 10.41
C SER A 27 -0.21 19.33 9.86
N THR A 28 0.40 19.25 8.67
CA THR A 28 1.14 20.33 8.03
C THR A 28 0.42 20.92 6.80
N MET A 29 -0.87 20.63 6.63
CA MET A 29 -1.66 21.11 5.49
C MET A 29 -1.67 22.66 5.45
N PRO A 30 -1.20 23.29 4.35
CA PRO A 30 -1.22 24.74 4.20
C PRO A 30 -2.66 25.26 4.11
N THR A 31 -3.02 26.18 5.00
CA THR A 31 -4.34 26.83 5.01
C THR A 31 -4.25 28.27 4.56
N GLY A 32 -5.15 28.69 3.66
CA GLY A 32 -5.26 30.09 3.25
C GLY A 32 -5.81 31.00 4.35
N HIS A 33 -5.46 32.27 4.29
CA HIS A 33 -5.91 33.31 5.22
C HIS A 33 -6.48 34.51 4.43
N PRO A 34 -7.41 35.28 5.01
CA PRO A 34 -7.99 36.44 4.33
C PRO A 34 -6.92 37.53 4.08
N ASN A 35 -7.07 38.26 2.97
CA ASN A 35 -6.18 39.36 2.52
C ASN A 35 -4.78 38.93 2.03
N MET A 36 -4.65 37.75 1.43
CA MET A 36 -3.42 37.36 0.74
C MET A 36 -3.22 38.11 -0.57
N THR A 37 -1.97 38.46 -0.88
CA THR A 37 -1.60 39.00 -2.21
C THR A 37 -1.65 37.90 -3.27
N ASP A 38 -1.66 38.29 -4.55
CA ASP A 38 -1.67 37.33 -5.66
C ASP A 38 -0.42 36.41 -5.63
N GLU A 39 0.73 36.92 -5.17
CA GLU A 39 1.93 36.10 -5.00
C GLU A 39 1.78 35.08 -3.86
N GLU A 40 1.22 35.49 -2.72
CA GLU A 40 0.99 34.61 -1.56
C GLU A 40 -0.02 33.50 -1.89
N VAL A 41 -1.06 33.82 -2.67
CA VAL A 41 -2.01 32.82 -3.17
C VAL A 41 -1.32 31.79 -4.07
N LEU A 42 -0.45 32.23 -4.98
CA LEU A 42 0.28 31.32 -5.86
C LEU A 42 1.20 30.39 -5.09
N GLU A 43 1.95 30.92 -4.11
CA GLU A 43 2.81 30.12 -3.25
C GLU A 43 2.02 29.08 -2.46
N LEU A 44 0.87 29.47 -1.89
CA LEU A 44 -0.02 28.53 -1.22
C LEU A 44 -0.51 27.42 -2.13
N MET A 45 -0.95 27.73 -3.36
CA MET A 45 -1.42 26.72 -4.31
C MET A 45 -0.30 25.72 -4.63
N MET A 46 0.93 26.20 -4.80
CA MET A 46 2.10 25.33 -5.00
C MET A 46 2.39 24.45 -3.79
N GLN A 47 2.26 24.97 -2.57
CA GLN A 47 2.48 24.19 -1.35
C GLN A 47 1.37 23.15 -1.11
N GLN A 48 0.10 23.53 -1.36
CA GLN A 48 -1.03 22.61 -1.29
C GLN A 48 -0.88 21.46 -2.28
N GLN A 49 -0.55 21.78 -3.53
CA GLN A 49 -0.32 20.76 -4.56
C GLN A 49 0.79 19.78 -4.16
N GLN A 50 1.92 20.28 -3.64
CA GLN A 50 2.99 19.41 -3.14
C GLN A 50 2.53 18.52 -1.99
N ASN A 51 1.75 19.06 -1.05
CA ASN A 51 1.23 18.29 0.08
C ASN A 51 0.21 17.23 -0.39
N ASP A 52 -0.62 17.54 -1.37
CA ASP A 52 -1.58 16.62 -1.97
C ASP A 52 -0.88 15.48 -2.74
N ASP A 53 0.13 15.80 -3.55
CA ASP A 53 0.96 14.81 -4.25
C ASP A 53 1.66 13.87 -3.27
N MET A 54 2.21 14.41 -2.18
CA MET A 54 2.77 13.60 -1.08
C MET A 54 1.69 12.73 -0.41
N GLY A 55 0.46 13.25 -0.28
CA GLY A 55 -0.67 12.53 0.29
C GLY A 55 -1.07 11.33 -0.56
N ILE A 56 -1.09 11.51 -1.89
CA ILE A 56 -1.30 10.43 -2.86
C ILE A 56 -0.20 9.37 -2.73
N LEU A 57 1.07 9.79 -2.61
CA LEU A 57 2.19 8.87 -2.45
C LEU A 57 2.09 8.05 -1.15
N ALA A 58 1.72 8.70 -0.04
CA ALA A 58 1.50 8.04 1.24
C ALA A 58 0.32 7.03 1.15
N GLY A 59 -0.77 7.41 0.48
CA GLY A 59 -1.89 6.52 0.21
C GLY A 59 -1.50 5.28 -0.61
N MET A 60 -0.67 5.46 -1.64
CA MET A 60 -0.12 4.34 -2.42
C MET A 60 0.76 3.43 -1.56
N LEU A 61 1.62 3.97 -0.68
CA LEU A 61 2.44 3.19 0.25
C LEU A 61 1.57 2.32 1.17
N VAL A 62 0.49 2.89 1.73
CA VAL A 62 -0.48 2.15 2.53
C VAL A 62 -1.17 1.06 1.70
N GLY A 63 -1.63 1.39 0.48
CA GLY A 63 -2.30 0.44 -0.41
C GLY A 63 -1.40 -0.74 -0.80
N VAL A 64 -0.15 -0.47 -1.17
CA VAL A 64 0.84 -1.51 -1.49
C VAL A 64 1.20 -2.33 -0.24
N GLY A 65 1.41 -1.68 0.90
CA GLY A 65 1.67 -2.37 2.17
C GLY A 65 0.54 -3.33 2.55
N PHE A 66 -0.70 -2.88 2.41
CA PHE A 66 -1.89 -3.70 2.64
C PHE A 66 -1.99 -4.87 1.65
N LEU A 67 -1.74 -4.64 0.35
CA LEU A 67 -1.73 -5.70 -0.65
C LEU A 67 -0.69 -6.79 -0.33
N LEU A 68 0.52 -6.40 0.09
CA LEU A 68 1.56 -7.35 0.50
C LEU A 68 1.13 -8.18 1.71
N ILE A 69 0.46 -7.57 2.69
CA ILE A 69 -0.12 -8.30 3.82
C ILE A 69 -1.12 -9.34 3.33
N LEU A 70 -2.07 -8.97 2.45
CA LEU A 70 -3.06 -9.91 1.91
C LEU A 70 -2.40 -11.09 1.17
N VAL A 71 -1.42 -10.81 0.31
CA VAL A 71 -0.68 -11.84 -0.44
C VAL A 71 0.14 -12.73 0.50
N SER A 72 0.62 -12.21 1.63
CA SER A 72 1.34 -13.01 2.65
C SER A 72 0.49 -14.13 3.23
N PHE A 73 -0.82 -13.93 3.34
CA PHE A 73 -1.79 -14.96 3.74
C PHE A 73 -2.28 -15.81 2.54
N GLY A 74 -2.45 -15.21 1.36
CA GLY A 74 -3.09 -15.85 0.20
C GLY A 74 -2.16 -16.60 -0.79
N ALA A 75 -0.87 -16.28 -0.85
CA ALA A 75 0.04 -16.73 -1.91
C ALA A 75 0.26 -18.26 -1.97
N ARG A 76 0.04 -19.00 -0.86
CA ARG A 76 0.30 -20.45 -0.85
C ARG A 76 -0.82 -21.31 -1.45
N ARG A 77 -2.01 -20.79 -1.75
CA ARG A 77 -3.08 -21.62 -2.36
C ARG A 77 -2.72 -22.09 -3.78
N ARG A 78 -1.88 -21.36 -4.52
CA ARG A 78 -1.49 -21.74 -5.90
C ARG A 78 -0.29 -22.70 -6.01
N ARG A 79 0.51 -22.93 -4.95
CA ARG A 79 1.65 -23.88 -5.00
C ARG A 79 1.31 -25.30 -4.56
N ARG A 80 0.04 -25.60 -4.21
CA ARG A 80 -0.44 -26.94 -3.86
C ARG A 80 -1.49 -27.49 -4.85
N GLY A 81 -1.59 -26.89 -6.04
CA GLY A 81 -2.42 -27.38 -7.15
C GLY A 81 -1.65 -28.20 -8.18
N GLY A 82 -0.41 -28.58 -7.89
CA GLY A 82 0.24 -29.70 -8.54
C GLY A 82 -0.26 -31.01 -7.93
N THR A 83 -1.58 -31.23 -7.93
CA THR A 83 -2.08 -32.61 -7.90
C THR A 83 -1.57 -33.22 -9.19
N LYS A 84 -0.49 -34.01 -9.08
CA LYS A 84 -0.17 -35.01 -10.10
C LYS A 84 -1.52 -35.65 -10.44
N ALA A 85 -1.97 -35.50 -11.67
CA ALA A 85 -2.97 -36.40 -12.20
C ALA A 85 -2.29 -37.78 -12.20
N GLU A 86 -2.36 -38.48 -11.06
CA GLU A 86 -2.22 -39.92 -11.07
C GLU A 86 -3.45 -40.41 -11.84
N VAL A 87 -3.29 -40.45 -13.17
CA VAL A 87 -4.06 -41.34 -14.02
C VAL A 87 -3.75 -42.72 -13.46
N LYS A 88 -4.65 -43.23 -12.61
CA LYS A 88 -4.73 -44.67 -12.36
C LYS A 88 -4.93 -45.31 -13.72
N LYS A 89 -3.87 -45.90 -14.26
CA LYS A 89 -3.96 -46.87 -15.35
C LYS A 89 -4.90 -47.96 -14.84
N PRO A 90 -6.06 -48.24 -15.48
CA PRO A 90 -6.70 -49.51 -15.21
C PRO A 90 -5.72 -50.60 -15.68
N ALA A 91 -5.19 -51.34 -14.72
CA ALA A 91 -4.76 -52.70 -14.98
C ALA A 91 -5.98 -53.47 -15.50
N GLY A 92 -5.76 -54.28 -16.53
CA GLY A 92 -6.81 -54.84 -17.36
C GLY A 92 -7.80 -55.75 -16.65
N ASP A 93 -8.89 -56.03 -17.37
CA ASP A 93 -9.29 -57.37 -17.79
C ASP A 93 -9.93 -57.25 -19.19
#